data_AF-A0AAW2B8P2-F1
#
_entry.id   AF-A0AAW2B8P2-F1
#
_cell.length_a   1.000
_cell.length_b   1.000
_cell.length_c   1.000
_cell.angle_alpha   90.00
_cell.angle_beta   90.00
_cell.angle_gamma   90.00
#
_symmetry.space_group_name_H-M   'P 1'
#
loop_
_entity.id
_entity.type
_entity.pdbx_description
1 polymer ?
#
loop_
_entity_poly.entity_id
_entity_poly.type
_entity_poly.pdbx_seq_one_letter_code
_entity_poly.pdbx_strand_id
1 'polypeptide(L)'
;RIPKPVIKTEKSKDNPDVVYLRCEYSETIIWKNSTGDILLGSKITPTGESITVKKNGNPETFYTCTLDNGASKETSDRVYERDLFKG
;
A
#
# COMPACT_ATOMS: atom_id res chain seq x y z
N ARG A 1 -18.04 5.91 -10.58
CA ARG A 1 -17.23 6.52 -9.49
C ARG A 1 -16.32 5.42 -8.95
N ILE A 2 -15.02 5.67 -8.86
CA ILE A 2 -14.08 4.69 -8.31
C ILE A 2 -14.36 4.53 -6.80
N PRO A 3 -14.37 3.31 -6.25
CA PRO A 3 -14.50 3.12 -4.80
C PRO A 3 -13.25 3.62 -4.07
N LYS A 4 -13.41 3.97 -2.80
CA LYS A 4 -12.24 4.24 -1.95
C LYS A 4 -11.42 2.96 -1.78
N PRO A 5 -10.15 2.91 -2.22
CA PRO A 5 -9.35 1.69 -2.10
C PRO A 5 -9.03 1.40 -0.63
N VAL A 6 -9.03 0.11 -0.28
CA VAL A 6 -8.60 -0.38 1.02
C VAL A 6 -7.29 -1.15 0.86
N ILE A 7 -6.29 -0.78 1.65
CA ILE A 7 -5.02 -1.51 1.72
C ILE A 7 -5.19 -2.70 2.65
N LYS A 8 -4.85 -3.90 2.17
CA LYS A 8 -4.71 -5.09 2.99
C LYS A 8 -3.26 -5.26 3.43
N THR A 9 -3.05 -5.73 4.66
CA THR A 9 -1.74 -5.96 5.24
C THR A 9 -1.50 -7.46 5.42
N GLU A 10 -0.33 -7.95 5.01
CA GLU A 10 0.09 -9.33 5.22
C GLU A 10 1.48 -9.33 5.85
N LYS A 11 1.60 -9.85 7.08
CA LYS A 11 2.89 -9.98 7.76
C LYS A 11 3.71 -11.10 7.13
N SER A 12 5.00 -10.87 6.94
CA SER A 12 5.90 -11.95 6.54
C SER A 12 5.99 -13.00 7.65
N LYS A 13 6.02 -14.28 7.26
CA LYS A 13 6.20 -15.41 8.18
C LYS A 13 7.66 -15.59 8.61
N ASP A 14 8.59 -15.17 7.75
CA ASP A 14 10.02 -15.41 7.92
C ASP A 14 10.76 -14.20 8.51
N ASN A 15 10.17 -13.00 8.40
CA ASN A 15 10.80 -11.78 8.88
C ASN A 15 9.78 -10.81 9.52
N PRO A 16 9.85 -10.58 10.85
CA PRO A 16 8.90 -9.68 11.54
C PRO A 16 9.04 -8.21 11.13
N ASP A 17 10.16 -7.82 10.53
CA ASP A 17 10.40 -6.46 10.04
C ASP A 17 9.97 -6.27 8.58
N VAL A 18 9.25 -7.24 8.01
CA VAL A 18 8.69 -7.19 6.65
C VAL A 18 7.17 -7.36 6.68
N VAL A 19 6.46 -6.43 6.03
CA VAL A 19 5.02 -6.50 5.78
C VAL A 19 4.75 -6.23 4.31
N TYR A 20 3.84 -6.99 3.71
CA TYR A 20 3.33 -6.75 2.37
C TYR A 20 2.05 -5.94 2.45
N LEU A 21 2.00 -4.81 1.76
CA LEU A 21 0.77 -4.04 1.55
C LEU A 21 0.19 -4.41 0.19
N ARG A 22 -1.10 -4.69 0.13
CA ARG A 22 -1.80 -5.11 -1.08
C ARG A 22 -2.97 -4.17 -1.38
N CYS A 23 -3.11 -3.78 -2.63
CA CYS A 23 -4.24 -3.03 -3.15
C CYS A 23 -4.84 -3.85 -4.29
N GLU A 24 -5.98 -4.50 -4.05
CA GLU A 24 -6.53 -5.56 -4.91
C GLU A 24 -7.66 -5.03 -5.81
N TYR A 25 -7.30 -4.12 -6.70
CA TYR A 25 -8.22 -3.48 -7.65
C TYR A 25 -7.73 -3.66 -9.09
N SER A 26 -8.64 -3.56 -10.06
CA SER A 26 -8.33 -3.71 -11.49
C SER A 26 -7.82 -2.42 -12.15
N GLU A 27 -8.13 -1.27 -11.54
CA GLU A 27 -7.70 0.05 -11.98
C GLU A 27 -6.18 0.20 -11.90
N THR A 28 -5.66 1.25 -12.54
CA THR A 28 -4.24 1.59 -12.39
C THR A 28 -3.97 1.98 -10.94
N ILE A 29 -3.00 1.31 -10.30
CA ILE A 29 -2.63 1.55 -8.91
C ILE A 29 -1.40 2.43 -8.87
N ILE A 30 -1.47 3.48 -8.05
CA ILE A 30 -0.34 4.36 -7.76
C ILE A 30 -0.07 4.28 -6.26
N TRP A 31 1.06 3.67 -5.90
CA TRP A 31 1.54 3.64 -4.53
C TRP A 31 2.31 4.91 -4.20
N LYS A 32 2.04 5.49 -3.03
CA LYS A 32 2.82 6.61 -2.48
C LYS A 32 3.17 6.39 -1.02
N ASN A 33 4.34 6.85 -0.62
CA ASN A 33 4.74 6.95 0.78
C ASN A 33 4.47 8.36 1.36
N SER A 34 4.90 8.59 2.60
CA SER A 34 4.73 9.86 3.32
C SER A 34 5.51 11.04 2.73
N THR A 35 6.58 10.81 1.96
CA THR A 35 7.33 11.87 1.26
C THR A 35 6.67 12.26 -0.06
N GLY A 36 5.68 11.47 -0.52
CA GLY A 36 5.00 11.65 -1.80
C GLY A 36 5.66 10.89 -2.96
N ASP A 37 6.72 10.12 -2.69
CA ASP A 37 7.42 9.32 -3.68
C ASP A 37 6.51 8.21 -4.20
N ILE A 38 6.58 7.98 -5.52
CA ILE A 38 5.87 6.88 -6.16
C ILE A 38 6.69 5.60 -5.98
N LEU A 39 6.04 4.57 -5.45
CA LEU A 39 6.67 3.27 -5.23
C LEU A 39 6.31 2.30 -6.35
N LEU A 40 7.26 1.46 -6.75
CA LEU A 40 7.02 0.41 -7.73
C LEU A 40 6.27 -0.76 -7.06
N GLY A 41 5.04 -1.00 -7.50
CA GLY A 41 4.24 -2.16 -7.12
C GLY A 41 4.63 -3.42 -7.90
N SER A 42 4.41 -4.58 -7.29
CA SER A 42 4.46 -5.88 -7.94
C SER A 42 3.04 -6.36 -8.22
N LYS A 43 2.77 -6.80 -9.45
CA LYS A 43 1.42 -7.26 -9.84
C LYS A 43 0.99 -8.48 -9.03
N ILE A 44 -0.27 -8.50 -8.62
CA ILE A 44 -0.94 -9.63 -7.97
C ILE A 44 -1.92 -10.25 -8.96
N THR A 45 -1.99 -11.58 -9.01
CA THR A 45 -2.99 -12.34 -9.78
C THR A 45 -4.18 -12.66 -8.87
N PRO A 46 -5.45 -12.43 -9.30
CA PRO A 46 -5.86 -12.01 -10.64
C PRO A 46 -5.80 -10.49 -10.89
N THR A 47 -5.86 -9.66 -9.85
CA THR A 47 -5.86 -8.20 -9.95
C THR A 47 -5.15 -7.55 -8.77
N GLY A 48 -4.58 -6.37 -9.02
CA GLY A 48 -3.99 -5.53 -8.00
C GLY A 48 -2.47 -5.49 -8.01
N GLU A 49 -1.94 -4.79 -7.01
CA GLU A 49 -0.50 -4.67 -6.80
C GLU A 49 -0.17 -4.78 -5.31
N SER A 50 1.05 -5.25 -5.02
CA SER A 50 1.64 -5.24 -3.69
C SER A 50 2.91 -4.40 -3.65
N ILE A 51 3.21 -3.83 -2.49
CA ILE A 51 4.53 -3.32 -2.15
C ILE A 51 5.08 -4.06 -0.93
N THR A 52 6.39 -4.23 -0.90
CA THR A 52 7.09 -4.72 0.28
C THR A 52 7.51 -3.54 1.13
N VAL A 53 7.04 -3.50 2.37
CA VAL A 53 7.43 -2.50 3.36
C VAL A 53 8.38 -3.16 4.35
N LYS A 54 9.53 -2.52 4.57
CA LYS A 54 10.47 -2.88 5.61
C LYS A 54 10.36 -1.86 6.74
N LYS A 55 10.44 -2.33 7.98
CA LYS A 55 10.51 -1.47 9.15
C LYS A 55 11.70 -0.53 9.03
N ASN A 56 11.46 0.76 9.15
CA ASN A 56 12.50 1.79 9.07
C ASN A 56 12.70 2.53 10.41
N GLY A 57 11.79 2.33 11.37
CA GLY A 57 11.86 2.89 12.72
C GLY A 57 11.12 4.22 12.89
N ASN A 58 10.52 4.77 11.84
CA ASN A 58 9.75 6.01 11.89
C ASN A 58 8.23 5.74 11.94
N PRO A 59 7.56 5.94 13.08
CA PRO A 59 6.13 5.67 13.23
C PRO A 59 5.23 6.54 12.34
N GLU A 60 5.72 7.68 11.86
CA GLU A 60 4.98 8.60 11.00
C GLU A 60 5.09 8.29 9.51
N THR A 61 5.97 7.36 9.11
CA THR A 61 5.97 6.86 7.74
C THR A 61 4.64 6.19 7.45
N PHE A 62 4.02 6.57 6.35
CA PHE A 62 2.75 5.97 5.92
C PHE A 62 2.75 5.68 4.44
N TYR A 63 1.82 4.81 4.04
CA TYR A 63 1.62 4.39 2.65
C TYR A 63 0.17 4.58 2.25
N THR A 64 -0.05 4.90 0.98
CA THR A 64 -1.37 5.02 0.37
C THR A 64 -1.38 4.34 -0.99
N CYS A 65 -2.54 3.81 -1.37
CA CYS A 65 -2.86 3.33 -2.70
C CYS A 65 -3.86 4.31 -3.33
N THR A 66 -3.57 4.78 -4.54
CA THR A 66 -4.52 5.57 -5.34
C THR A 66 -4.95 4.76 -6.55
N LEU A 67 -6.25 4.69 -6.79
CA LEU A 67 -6.82 4.13 -8.00
C LEU A 67 -7.03 5.24 -9.03
N ASP A 68 -6.60 4.99 -10.26
CA ASP A 68 -6.79 5.87 -11.41
C ASP A 68 -7.43 5.10 -12.56
N ASN A 69 -8.58 5.61 -13.04
CA ASN A 69 -9.26 5.07 -14.22
C ASN A 69 -9.25 6.04 -15.42
N GLY A 70 -8.41 7.07 -15.38
CA GLY A 70 -8.31 8.12 -16.39
C GLY A 70 -9.37 9.22 -16.29
N ALA A 71 -10.54 8.94 -15.69
CA ALA A 71 -11.61 9.91 -15.50
C ALA A 71 -11.68 10.47 -14.07
N SER A 72 -11.26 9.69 -13.08
CA SER A 72 -11.28 10.07 -11.67
C SER A 72 -10.17 9.37 -10.89
N LYS A 73 -9.88 9.89 -9.70
CA LYS A 73 -8.92 9.31 -8.75
C LYS A 73 -9.55 9.17 -7.39
N GLU A 74 -9.20 8.10 -6.67
CA GLU A 74 -9.59 7.93 -5.28
C GLU A 74 -8.43 7.30 -4.49
N THR A 75 -8.17 7.81 -3.30
CA THR A 75 -7.00 7.44 -2.48
C THR A 75 -7.44 6.75 -1.19
N SER A 76 -6.69 5.73 -0.78
CA SER A 76 -6.94 4.98 0.43
C SER A 76 -6.74 5.84 1.68
N ASP A 77 -7.20 5.34 2.82
CA ASP A 77 -6.68 5.84 4.08
C ASP A 77 -5.18 5.53 4.20
N ARG A 78 -4.50 6.32 5.04
CA ARG A 78 -3.07 6.15 5.33
C ARG A 78 -2.88 4.91 6.20
N VAL A 79 -1.91 4.09 5.83
CA VAL A 79 -1.43 2.98 6.67
C VAL A 79 -0.08 3.35 7.22
N TYR A 80 -0.01 3.59 8.53
CA TYR A 80 1.21 4.04 9.21
C TYR A 80 2.09 2.85 9.63
N GLU A 81 3.41 3.06 9.60
CA GLU A 81 4.39 2.09 10.07
C GLU A 81 4.13 1.67 11.52
N ARG A 82 3.71 2.64 12.36
CA ARG A 82 3.35 2.38 13.76
C ARG A 82 2.27 1.32 13.90
N ASP A 83 1.41 1.11 12.90
CA ASP A 83 0.33 0.12 12.91
C ASP A 83 0.75 -1.21 12.26
N LEU A 84 1.72 -1.17 11.34
CA LEU A 84 2.23 -2.35 10.64
C LEU A 84 3.10 -3.24 11.52
N PHE A 85 3.95 -2.61 12.34
CA PHE A 85 4.98 -3.30 13.13
C PHE A 85 4.76 -3.20 14.64
N LYS A 86 3.49 -3.06 15.09
CA LYS A 86 3.17 -3.21 16.51
C LYS A 86 3.59 -4.61 16.97
N GLY A 87 4.58 -4.63 17.86
CA GLY A 87 4.92 -5.79 18.69
C GLY A 87 3.99 -5.86 19.89
#